data_AF-A0A0C3RE53-F1
#
_entry.id   AF-A0A0C3RE53-F1
#
_cell.length_a   1.000
_cell.length_b   1.000
_cell.length_c   1.000
_cell.angle_alpha   90.00
_cell.angle_beta   90.00
_cell.angle_gamma   90.00
#
_symmetry.space_group_name_H-M   'P 1'
#
loop_
_entity.id
_entity.type
_entity.pdbx_description
1 polymer ?
#
loop_
_entity_poly.entity_id
_entity_poly.type
_entity_poly.pdbx_seq_one_letter_code
_entity_poly.pdbx_strand_id
1 'polypeptide(L)'
;MKKIRKNILKLFLFICLGLTITTIAIAAALDPPGRPGQPLIIDYWKTGCTIEYTAPNYNGGSPITGYTTESRYKDEDKWVDRGTVKQLRRNIDDMREGAVAVFRVFARNKAGVSAPSEESP
;
A
#
# COMPACT_ATOMS: atom_id res chain seq x y z
N MET A 1 0.57 38.61 -48.39
CA MET A 1 -0.13 37.40 -47.91
C MET A 1 0.61 36.09 -48.24
N LYS A 2 1.86 35.91 -47.78
CA LYS A 2 2.66 34.67 -48.04
C LYS A 2 3.25 34.02 -46.76
N LYS A 3 3.00 34.60 -45.57
CA LYS A 3 3.66 34.22 -44.31
C LYS A 3 2.84 33.28 -43.40
N ILE A 4 1.56 33.08 -43.70
CA ILE A 4 0.64 32.22 -42.90
C ILE A 4 0.61 30.77 -43.42
N ARG A 5 0.90 30.53 -44.70
CA ARG A 5 0.96 29.17 -45.27
C ARG A 5 2.20 28.36 -44.89
N LYS A 6 3.25 29.00 -44.36
CA LYS A 6 4.51 28.31 -43.99
C LYS A 6 4.50 27.70 -42.58
N ASN A 7 3.57 28.10 -41.70
CA ASN A 7 3.49 27.55 -40.34
C ASN A 7 2.44 26.43 -40.20
N ILE A 8 1.44 26.37 -41.08
CA ILE A 8 0.48 25.25 -41.11
C ILE A 8 1.04 24.04 -41.87
N LEU A 9 1.90 24.26 -42.87
CA LEU A 9 2.56 23.15 -43.58
C LEU A 9 3.72 22.54 -42.77
N LYS A 10 4.27 23.28 -41.79
CA LYS A 10 5.19 22.73 -40.78
C LYS A 10 4.49 21.90 -39.70
N LEU A 11 3.17 22.00 -39.58
CA LEU A 11 2.38 21.23 -38.60
C LEU A 11 1.86 19.90 -39.17
N PHE A 12 1.93 19.69 -40.49
CA PHE A 12 1.46 18.46 -41.15
C PHE A 12 2.57 17.55 -41.71
N LEU A 13 3.84 17.96 -41.64
CA LEU A 13 4.98 17.18 -42.16
C LEU A 13 5.85 16.59 -41.02
N PHE A 14 5.22 16.12 -39.95
CA PHE A 14 5.86 15.31 -38.90
C PHE A 14 5.11 13.99 -38.64
N ILE A 15 4.25 13.55 -39.57
CA ILE A 15 3.54 12.27 -39.46
C ILE A 15 4.14 11.18 -40.39
N CYS A 16 5.11 11.51 -41.25
CA CYS A 16 5.69 10.52 -42.15
C CYS A 16 7.23 10.45 -42.01
N LEU A 17 7.69 9.57 -41.11
CA LEU A 17 8.92 8.76 -41.12
C LEU A 17 9.44 8.54 -39.68
N GLY A 18 9.03 7.43 -39.06
CA GLY A 18 9.86 6.77 -38.04
C GLY A 18 9.64 7.09 -36.57
N LEU A 19 8.63 7.87 -36.20
CA LEU A 19 8.17 7.85 -34.81
C LEU A 19 7.20 6.68 -34.68
N THR A 20 7.70 5.54 -34.21
CA THR A 20 6.83 4.57 -33.56
C THR A 20 5.97 5.37 -32.59
N ILE A 21 4.69 5.05 -32.48
CA ILE A 21 3.88 5.51 -31.36
C ILE A 21 4.56 4.86 -30.15
N THR A 22 5.63 5.48 -29.64
CA THR A 22 6.09 5.28 -28.29
C THR A 22 4.87 5.69 -27.52
N THR A 23 4.12 4.69 -27.05
CA THR A 23 3.14 4.88 -26.02
C THR A 23 3.82 5.78 -25.01
N ILE A 24 3.47 7.07 -24.99
CA ILE A 24 3.83 7.93 -23.88
C ILE A 24 3.05 7.26 -22.78
N ALA A 25 3.72 6.37 -22.04
CA ALA A 25 3.21 5.86 -20.80
C ALA A 25 3.10 7.12 -19.95
N ILE A 26 1.92 7.72 -19.95
CA ILE A 26 1.53 8.68 -18.94
C ILE A 26 1.57 7.84 -17.66
N ALA A 27 2.75 7.76 -17.05
CA ALA A 27 2.91 7.11 -15.77
C ALA A 27 2.10 7.95 -14.81
N ALA A 28 0.84 7.52 -14.56
CA ALA A 28 0.05 8.09 -13.50
C ALA A 28 0.91 8.06 -12.23
N ALA A 29 1.01 9.19 -11.54
CA ALA A 29 1.72 9.25 -10.27
C ALA A 29 1.14 8.16 -9.35
N LEU A 30 2.01 7.36 -8.75
CA LEU A 30 1.61 6.32 -7.82
C LEU A 30 1.54 6.92 -6.41
N ASP A 31 0.45 6.64 -5.71
CA ASP A 31 0.27 7.02 -4.31
C ASP A 31 0.49 5.80 -3.40
N PRO A 32 0.87 5.99 -2.13
CA PRO A 32 0.77 4.92 -1.14
C PRO A 32 -0.67 4.41 -1.02
N PRO A 33 -0.88 3.17 -0.54
CA PRO A 33 -2.23 2.66 -0.33
C PRO A 33 -2.97 3.44 0.75
N GLY A 34 -4.30 3.33 0.76
CA GLY A 34 -5.11 3.75 1.89
C GLY A 34 -4.84 2.93 3.16
N ARG A 35 -5.41 3.35 4.29
CA ARG A 35 -5.34 2.61 5.56
C ARG A 35 -6.03 1.24 5.42
N PRO A 36 -5.42 0.15 5.89
CA PRO A 36 -6.11 -1.14 6.01
C PRO A 36 -7.27 -1.07 6.98
N GLY A 37 -8.15 -2.07 6.94
CA GLY A 37 -9.17 -2.26 7.96
C GLY A 37 -8.57 -2.56 9.33
N GLN A 38 -9.36 -2.33 10.38
CA GLN A 38 -8.98 -2.63 11.76
C GLN A 38 -8.68 -4.13 11.91
N PRO A 39 -7.54 -4.51 12.53
CA PRO A 39 -7.23 -5.90 12.82
C PRO A 39 -8.13 -6.43 13.94
N LEU A 40 -8.66 -7.63 13.72
CA LEU A 40 -9.48 -8.39 14.66
C LEU A 40 -8.71 -9.64 15.09
N ILE A 41 -8.75 -9.94 16.39
CA ILE A 41 -8.20 -11.18 16.94
C ILE A 41 -9.26 -12.27 16.78
N ILE A 42 -8.95 -13.32 16.01
CA ILE A 42 -9.90 -14.38 15.66
C ILE A 42 -9.61 -15.72 16.35
N ASP A 43 -8.40 -15.90 16.86
CA ASP A 43 -7.98 -17.06 17.65
C ASP A 43 -6.77 -16.70 18.53
N TYR A 44 -6.55 -17.41 19.63
CA TYR A 44 -5.43 -17.15 20.55
C TYR A 44 -4.96 -18.39 21.32
N TRP A 45 -3.68 -18.37 21.70
CA TRP A 45 -3.05 -19.35 22.58
C TRP A 45 -2.15 -18.64 23.59
N LYS A 46 -1.50 -19.39 24.48
CA LYS A 46 -0.74 -18.85 25.62
C LYS A 46 0.30 -17.79 25.23
N THR A 47 0.91 -17.94 24.06
CA THR A 47 2.06 -17.16 23.62
C THR A 47 1.86 -16.53 22.24
N GLY A 48 0.60 -16.39 21.80
CA GLY A 48 0.31 -15.80 20.50
C GLY A 48 -1.17 -15.73 20.13
N CYS A 49 -1.43 -15.19 18.95
CA CYS A 49 -2.78 -15.07 18.42
C CYS A 49 -2.81 -15.06 16.89
N THR A 50 -4.00 -15.28 16.33
CA THR A 50 -4.28 -15.04 14.92
C THR A 50 -5.06 -13.75 14.78
N ILE A 51 -4.55 -12.85 13.93
CA ILE A 51 -5.25 -11.63 13.54
C ILE A 51 -5.72 -11.71 12.09
N GLU A 52 -6.84 -11.06 11.81
CA GLU A 52 -7.41 -10.88 10.47
C GLU A 52 -7.79 -9.41 10.25
N TYR A 53 -7.59 -8.92 9.03
CA TYR A 53 -7.85 -7.54 8.64
C TYR A 53 -8.26 -7.47 7.17
N THR A 54 -8.72 -6.32 6.70
CA THR A 54 -9.14 -6.12 5.30
C THR A 54 -8.20 -5.20 4.54
N ALA A 55 -8.11 -5.42 3.22
CA ALA A 55 -7.37 -4.55 2.32
C ALA A 55 -7.96 -3.14 2.31
N PRO A 56 -7.15 -2.09 2.07
CA PRO A 56 -7.68 -0.74 1.88
C PRO A 56 -8.55 -0.65 0.62
N ASN A 57 -9.55 0.22 0.65
CA ASN A 57 -10.44 0.48 -0.50
C ASN A 57 -9.71 1.10 -1.71
N TYR A 58 -8.59 1.79 -1.47
CA TYR A 58 -7.76 2.41 -2.51
C TYR A 58 -6.32 1.90 -2.40
N ASN A 59 -5.77 1.39 -3.51
CA ASN A 59 -4.44 0.83 -3.59
C ASN A 59 -3.37 1.82 -4.10
N GLY A 60 -3.73 3.08 -4.37
CA GLY A 60 -2.75 4.08 -4.81
C GLY A 60 -2.27 3.93 -6.25
N GLY A 61 -3.01 3.19 -7.10
CA GLY A 61 -2.65 2.98 -8.50
C GLY A 61 -1.58 1.92 -8.74
N SER A 62 -1.17 1.19 -7.70
CA SER A 62 -0.22 0.07 -7.79
C SER A 62 -0.69 -1.11 -6.94
N PRO A 63 -0.45 -2.37 -7.35
CA PRO A 63 -0.81 -3.54 -6.55
C PRO A 63 -0.19 -3.49 -5.15
N ILE A 64 -0.97 -3.91 -4.15
CA ILE A 64 -0.47 -4.06 -2.79
C ILE A 64 0.53 -5.21 -2.76
N THR A 65 1.73 -4.95 -2.26
CA THR A 65 2.83 -5.91 -2.18
C THR A 65 2.93 -6.60 -0.83
N GLY A 66 2.27 -6.06 0.20
CA GLY A 66 2.15 -6.69 1.52
C GLY A 66 1.55 -5.78 2.59
N TYR A 67 1.47 -6.33 3.79
CA TYR A 67 0.94 -5.71 4.99
C TYR A 67 1.93 -5.87 6.14
N THR A 68 2.39 -4.74 6.70
CA THR A 68 3.26 -4.72 7.88
C THR A 68 2.38 -4.68 9.12
N THR A 69 2.63 -5.55 10.09
CA THR A 69 1.93 -5.54 11.37
C THR A 69 2.86 -5.04 12.46
N GLU A 70 2.37 -4.15 13.30
CA GLU A 70 3.03 -3.80 14.55
C GLU A 70 2.16 -4.21 15.74
N SER A 71 2.81 -4.53 16.86
CA SER A 71 2.16 -4.83 18.13
C SER A 71 2.75 -4.00 19.26
N ARG A 72 1.96 -3.73 20.29
CA ARG A 72 2.41 -3.09 21.53
C ARG A 72 1.64 -3.69 22.70
N TYR A 73 2.27 -3.92 23.85
CA TYR A 73 1.53 -4.30 25.05
C TYR A 73 0.86 -3.08 25.67
N LYS A 74 -0.35 -3.19 26.22
CA LYS A 74 -1.10 -2.03 26.77
C LYS A 74 -0.38 -1.37 27.96
N ASP A 75 0.53 -2.07 28.62
CA ASP A 75 1.40 -1.56 29.68
C ASP A 75 2.74 -0.97 29.18
N GLU A 76 2.95 -0.92 27.87
CA GLU A 76 4.16 -0.40 27.23
C GLU A 76 3.80 0.65 26.16
N ASP A 77 4.70 1.61 25.91
CA ASP A 77 4.49 2.65 24.89
C ASP A 77 5.13 2.35 23.54
N LYS A 78 5.89 1.25 23.45
CA LYS A 78 6.72 0.94 22.28
C LYS A 78 6.02 -0.03 21.33
N TRP A 79 5.86 0.40 20.09
CA TRP A 79 5.47 -0.49 18.98
C TRP A 79 6.63 -1.37 18.55
N VAL A 80 6.34 -2.64 18.29
CA VAL A 80 7.26 -3.66 17.80
C VAL A 80 6.80 -4.11 16.42
N ASP A 81 7.68 -4.03 15.42
CA ASP A 81 7.45 -4.55 14.08
C ASP A 81 7.40 -6.09 14.11
N ARG A 82 6.30 -6.66 13.63
CA ARG A 82 6.08 -8.10 13.50
C ARG A 82 6.29 -8.58 12.06
N GLY A 83 6.81 -7.74 11.19
CA GLY A 83 7.16 -8.06 9.81
C GLY A 83 6.01 -7.90 8.83
N THR A 84 6.32 -8.13 7.55
CA THR A 84 5.43 -7.91 6.42
C THR A 84 5.01 -9.22 5.76
N VAL A 85 3.71 -9.41 5.54
CA VAL A 85 3.13 -10.60 4.88
C VAL A 85 2.20 -10.19 3.73
N LYS A 86 1.85 -11.11 2.82
CA LYS A 86 0.90 -10.81 1.73
C LYS A 86 -0.55 -11.11 2.10
N GLN A 87 -0.74 -11.96 3.10
CA GLN A 87 -2.03 -12.46 3.55
C GLN A 87 -2.75 -11.39 4.39
N LEU A 88 -4.08 -11.47 4.37
CA LEU A 88 -4.96 -10.65 5.22
C LEU A 88 -5.26 -11.28 6.59
N ARG A 89 -4.71 -12.48 6.82
CA ARG A 89 -4.79 -13.24 8.07
C ARG A 89 -3.39 -13.75 8.40
N ARG A 90 -2.95 -13.61 9.65
CA ARG A 90 -1.64 -14.12 10.09
C ARG A 90 -1.64 -14.52 11.56
N ASN A 91 -0.73 -15.45 11.88
CA ASN A 91 -0.36 -15.76 13.24
C ASN A 91 0.72 -14.80 13.72
N ILE A 92 0.67 -14.46 15.00
CA ILE A 92 1.68 -13.71 15.73
C ILE A 92 2.04 -14.52 16.96
N ASP A 93 3.28 -14.97 16.95
CA ASP A 93 3.91 -15.73 18.03
C ASP A 93 4.76 -14.80 18.92
N ASP A 94 5.47 -15.39 19.88
CA ASP A 94 6.38 -14.71 20.79
C ASP A 94 5.71 -13.55 21.56
N MET A 95 4.49 -13.81 22.03
CA MET A 95 3.75 -12.93 22.92
C MET A 95 3.94 -13.33 24.39
N ARG A 96 3.95 -12.34 25.28
CA ARG A 96 4.03 -12.53 26.73
C ARG A 96 2.72 -13.12 27.26
N GLU A 97 2.79 -14.30 27.87
CA GLU A 97 1.63 -14.95 28.47
C GLU A 97 0.97 -14.04 29.52
N GLY A 98 -0.37 -13.95 29.47
CA GLY A 98 -1.17 -13.10 30.36
C GLY A 98 -1.14 -11.60 30.05
N ALA A 99 -0.45 -11.16 28.99
CA ALA A 99 -0.40 -9.75 28.59
C ALA A 99 -1.54 -9.36 27.65
N VAL A 100 -1.97 -8.10 27.71
CA VAL A 100 -2.89 -7.52 26.72
C VAL A 100 -2.08 -6.77 25.68
N ALA A 101 -2.14 -7.19 24.42
CA ALA A 101 -1.51 -6.51 23.30
C ALA A 101 -2.54 -5.83 22.40
N VAL A 102 -2.12 -4.75 21.76
CA VAL A 102 -2.83 -4.07 20.68
C VAL A 102 -2.04 -4.19 19.39
N PHE A 103 -2.75 -4.27 18.27
CA PHE A 103 -2.18 -4.43 16.94
C PHE A 103 -2.62 -3.30 16.01
N ARG A 104 -1.73 -2.92 15.09
CA ARG A 104 -2.07 -2.05 13.95
C ARG A 104 -1.40 -2.58 12.68
N VAL A 105 -2.00 -2.29 11.54
CA VAL A 105 -1.56 -2.81 10.24
C VAL A 105 -1.36 -1.67 9.25
N PHE A 106 -0.36 -1.81 8.38
CA PHE A 106 -0.03 -0.89 7.30
C PHE A 106 -0.05 -1.64 5.97
N ALA A 107 -0.60 -1.06 4.91
CA ALA A 107 -0.52 -1.61 3.55
C ALA A 107 0.69 -1.01 2.80
N ARG A 108 1.30 -1.79 1.92
CA ARG A 108 2.46 -1.38 1.11
C ARG A 108 2.20 -1.60 -0.38
N ASN A 109 2.65 -0.68 -1.21
CA ASN A 109 2.77 -0.86 -2.67
C ASN A 109 4.11 -0.30 -3.18
N LYS A 110 4.26 -0.12 -4.50
CA LYS A 110 5.49 0.45 -5.10
C LYS A 110 5.75 1.91 -4.69
N ALA A 111 4.71 2.68 -4.38
CA ALA A 111 4.83 4.09 -4.01
C ALA A 111 5.23 4.29 -2.54
N GLY A 112 4.82 3.38 -1.66
CA GLY A 112 5.17 3.48 -0.25
C GLY A 112 4.27 2.67 0.68
N VAL A 113 4.21 3.13 1.93
CA VAL A 113 3.45 2.54 3.03
C VAL A 113 2.29 3.47 3.39
N SER A 114 1.13 2.89 3.70
CA SER A 114 -0.05 3.63 4.13
C SER A 114 0.12 4.25 5.51
N ALA A 115 -0.85 5.06 5.93
CA ALA A 115 -1.08 5.30 7.36
C ALA A 115 -1.54 4.00 8.06
N PRO A 116 -1.39 3.87 9.40
CA PRO A 116 -1.84 2.68 10.11
C PRO A 116 -3.37 2.56 10.10
N SER A 117 -3.85 1.32 10.22
CA SER A 117 -5.21 1.01 10.63
C SER A 117 -5.55 1.61 12.00
N GLU A 118 -6.82 1.58 12.37
CA GLU A 118 -7.21 1.67 13.78
C GLU A 118 -6.54 0.53 14.58
N GLU A 119 -6.31 0.76 15.88
CA GLU A 119 -5.77 -0.26 16.78
C GLU A 119 -6.81 -1.37 17.00
N SER A 120 -6.36 -2.61 17.17
CA SER A 120 -7.26 -3.70 17.59
C SER A 120 -7.94 -3.39 18.94
N PRO A 121 -9.15 -3.92 19.20
CA PRO A 121 -9.82 -3.81 20.51
C PRO A 121 -8.96 -4.29 21.71
#